data_AF-Q5BS84-F1
#
_entry.id   AF-Q5BS84-F1
#
_cell.length_a   1.000
_cell.length_b   1.000
_cell.length_c   1.000
_cell.angle_alpha   90.00
_cell.angle_beta   90.00
_cell.angle_gamma   90.00
#
_symmetry.space_group_name_H-M   'P 1'
#
loop_
_entity.id
_entity.type
_entity.pdbx_description
1 polymer ?
#
loop_
_entity_poly.entity_id
_entity_poly.type
_entity_poly.pdbx_seq_one_letter_code
_entity_poly.pdbx_strand_id
1 'polypeptide(L)'
;YAIIEKPKAKRHVTTALKDLVKQYGNDRHLDTVLDEIQRKLQCCGAESPNDYTVRTPASCEQYNEGCIGKVTELTRKHLNATIVTVFIFALL
;
A
#
# COMPACT_ATOMS: atom_id res chain seq x y z
N TYR A 1 20.72 -8.51 -1.60
CA TYR A 1 20.29 -7.32 -2.36
C TYR A 1 18.95 -6.74 -1.88
N ALA A 2 17.88 -7.53 -1.78
CA ALA A 2 16.53 -7.04 -1.40
C ALA A 2 16.45 -6.26 -0.06
N ILE A 3 17.31 -6.58 0.92
CA ILE A 3 17.32 -5.90 2.24
C ILE A 3 17.87 -4.47 2.14
N ILE A 4 18.80 -4.20 1.22
CA ILE A 4 19.49 -2.91 1.07
C ILE A 4 18.57 -1.88 0.40
N GLU A 5 17.76 -2.30 -0.58
CA GLU A 5 16.83 -1.42 -1.31
C GLU A 5 15.51 -1.16 -0.56
N LYS A 6 15.19 -1.96 0.46
CA LYS A 6 13.95 -1.87 1.26
C LYS A 6 13.60 -0.45 1.73
N PRO A 7 14.50 0.36 2.32
CA PRO A 7 14.18 1.73 2.73
C PRO A 7 13.84 2.65 1.55
N LYS A 8 14.54 2.51 0.42
CA LYS A 8 14.30 3.32 -0.78
C LYS A 8 12.96 2.97 -1.44
N ALA A 9 12.68 1.67 -1.55
CA ALA A 9 11.41 1.15 -2.06
C ALA A 9 10.24 1.60 -1.17
N LYS A 10 10.37 1.50 0.15
CA LYS A 10 9.37 2.01 1.09
C LYS A 10 9.11 3.51 0.87
N ARG A 11 10.17 4.32 0.74
CA ARG A 11 10.03 5.76 0.48
C ARG A 11 9.26 6.05 -0.81
N HIS A 12 9.62 5.38 -1.92
CA HIS A 12 8.95 5.57 -3.20
C HIS A 12 7.46 5.21 -3.14
N VAL A 13 7.14 4.06 -2.53
CA VAL A 13 5.74 3.64 -2.37
C VAL A 13 4.96 4.64 -1.49
N THR A 14 5.57 5.11 -0.39
CA THR A 14 4.96 6.13 0.46
C THR A 14 4.68 7.42 -0.29
N THR A 15 5.65 7.93 -1.05
CA THR A 15 5.47 9.14 -1.85
C THR A 15 4.40 8.95 -2.91
N ALA A 16 4.45 7.85 -3.67
CA ALA A 16 3.48 7.57 -4.72
C ALA A 16 2.04 7.49 -4.19
N LEU A 17 1.81 6.82 -3.05
CA LEU A 17 0.48 6.74 -2.44
C LEU A 17 -0.03 8.11 -1.97
N LYS A 18 0.84 8.94 -1.39
CA LYS A 18 0.48 10.32 -1.00
C LYS A 18 0.13 11.17 -2.23
N ASP A 19 0.91 11.04 -3.30
CA ASP A 19 0.67 11.79 -4.54
C ASP A 19 -0.64 11.35 -5.23
N LEU A 20 -0.94 10.06 -5.25
CA LEU A 20 -2.20 9.53 -5.77
C LEU A 20 -3.41 10.09 -5.01
N VAL A 21 -3.39 10.06 -3.68
CA VAL A 21 -4.50 10.60 -2.86
C VAL A 21 -4.64 12.11 -3.06
N LYS A 22 -3.53 12.84 -3.15
CA LYS A 22 -3.54 14.29 -3.41
C LYS A 22 -4.13 14.65 -4.78
N GLN A 23 -3.92 13.80 -5.78
CA GLN A 23 -4.45 14.00 -7.12
C GLN A 23 -5.86 13.42 -7.30
N TYR A 24 -6.42 12.79 -6.28
CA TYR A 24 -7.72 12.15 -6.37
C TYR A 24 -8.82 13.16 -6.70
N GLY A 25 -9.60 12.88 -7.74
CA GLY A 25 -10.61 13.76 -8.32
C GLY A 25 -10.11 14.76 -9.36
N ASN A 26 -8.78 14.91 -9.53
CA ASN A 26 -8.19 15.73 -10.58
C ASN A 26 -7.82 14.92 -11.83
N ASP A 27 -7.54 13.62 -11.68
CA ASP A 27 -7.19 12.71 -12.77
C ASP A 27 -7.93 11.37 -12.62
N ARG A 28 -8.90 11.11 -13.51
CA ARG A 28 -9.72 9.89 -13.49
C ARG A 28 -8.93 8.60 -13.65
N HIS A 29 -7.79 8.64 -14.33
CA HIS A 29 -6.93 7.46 -14.45
C HIS A 29 -6.28 7.14 -13.11
N LEU A 30 -5.76 8.15 -12.41
CA LEU A 30 -5.17 7.99 -11.09
C LEU A 30 -6.22 7.59 -10.05
N ASP A 31 -7.45 8.10 -10.16
CA ASP A 31 -8.58 7.69 -9.32
C ASP A 31 -8.84 6.19 -9.45
N THR A 32 -8.87 5.67 -10.68
CA THR A 32 -9.12 4.25 -10.95
C THR A 32 -8.01 3.37 -10.36
N VAL A 33 -6.76 3.79 -10.53
CA VAL A 33 -5.59 3.08 -9.97
C VAL A 33 -5.66 3.06 -8.45
N LEU A 34 -5.93 4.20 -7.81
CA LEU A 34 -6.02 4.28 -6.36
C LEU A 34 -7.21 3.49 -5.83
N ASP A 35 -8.36 3.54 -6.49
CA ASP A 35 -9.53 2.75 -6.11
C ASP A 35 -9.27 1.25 -6.16
N GLU A 36 -8.51 0.78 -7.16
CA GLU A 36 -8.11 -0.63 -7.25
C GLU A 36 -7.16 -1.02 -6.12
N ILE A 37 -6.18 -0.16 -5.80
CA ILE A 37 -5.26 -0.35 -4.67
C ILE A 37 -6.04 -0.45 -3.36
N GLN A 38 -6.96 0.49 -3.12
CA GLN A 38 -7.76 0.56 -1.90
C GLN A 38 -8.63 -0.70 -1.71
N ARG A 39 -9.28 -1.17 -2.79
CA ARG A 39 -10.07 -2.42 -2.75
C ARG A 39 -9.20 -3.65 -2.50
N LYS A 40 -8.08 -3.79 -3.23
CA LYS A 40 -7.21 -4.98 -3.14
C LYS A 40 -6.50 -5.09 -1.80
N LEU A 41 -6.11 -3.97 -1.22
CA LEU A 41 -5.37 -3.93 0.05
C LEU A 41 -6.26 -3.69 1.26
N GLN A 42 -7.56 -3.45 1.05
CA GLN A 42 -8.53 -3.13 2.10
C GLN A 42 -8.04 -1.96 2.97
N CYS A 43 -7.69 -0.86 2.30
CA CYS A 43 -7.17 0.37 2.91
C CYS A 43 -7.89 1.61 2.36
N CYS A 44 -7.76 2.73 3.05
CA CYS A 44 -8.34 4.01 2.65
C CYS A 44 -7.34 5.15 2.87
N GLY A 45 -7.12 5.94 1.81
CA GLY A 45 -6.12 7.00 1.82
C GLY A 45 -4.68 6.45 1.86
N ALA A 46 -3.72 7.35 2.01
CA ALA A 46 -2.31 7.00 2.07
C ALA A 46 -1.96 6.56 3.50
N GLU A 47 -2.25 7.41 4.48
CA GLU A 47 -2.07 7.16 5.91
C GLU A 47 -3.38 6.83 6.62
N SER A 48 -4.50 7.42 6.18
CA SER A 48 -5.81 7.16 6.77
C SER A 48 -6.98 7.65 5.88
N PRO A 49 -8.24 7.28 6.19
CA PRO A 49 -9.40 7.87 5.53
C PRO A 49 -9.47 9.40 5.60
N ASN A 50 -8.87 10.01 6.64
CA ASN A 50 -8.87 11.46 6.85
C ASN A 50 -7.98 12.21 5.85
N ASP A 51 -7.22 11.49 5.00
CA ASP A 51 -6.49 12.12 3.90
C ASP A 51 -7.45 12.72 2.86
N TYR A 52 -8.72 12.26 2.84
CA TYR A 52 -9.80 12.87 2.08
C TYR A 52 -10.53 13.90 2.95
N THR A 53 -10.52 15.17 2.55
CA THR A 53 -11.09 16.27 3.34
C THR A 53 -12.61 16.43 3.22
N VAL A 54 -13.20 15.89 2.15
CA VAL A 54 -14.64 16.08 1.84
C VAL A 54 -15.40 14.78 2.00
N ARG A 55 -15.02 13.76 1.23
CA ARG A 55 -15.66 12.45 1.24
C ARG A 55 -14.66 11.41 0.79
N THR A 56 -14.67 10.26 1.46
CA THR A 56 -13.89 9.10 1.06
C THR A 56 -14.47 8.46 -0.21
N PRO A 57 -13.64 7.87 -1.07
CA PRO A 57 -14.09 7.07 -2.20
C PRO A 57 -14.94 5.87 -1.79
N ALA A 58 -15.91 5.49 -2.65
CA ALA A 58 -16.67 4.25 -2.48
C ALA A 58 -15.77 2.99 -2.44
N SER A 59 -14.57 3.07 -3.03
CA SER A 59 -13.57 2.01 -2.99
C SER A 59 -12.99 1.76 -1.58
N CYS A 60 -13.23 2.64 -0.61
CA CYS A 60 -12.71 2.50 0.75
C CYS A 60 -13.66 2.89 1.90
N GLU A 61 -14.98 3.01 1.65
CA GLU A 61 -15.98 3.43 2.66
C GLU A 61 -16.01 2.57 3.94
N GLN A 62 -15.43 1.35 3.94
CA GLN A 62 -15.41 0.43 5.08
C GLN A 62 -14.02 0.20 5.68
N TYR A 63 -12.98 0.87 5.19
CA TYR A 63 -11.60 0.62 5.60
C TYR A 63 -11.05 1.78 6.42
N ASN A 64 -10.54 1.48 7.62
CA ASN A 64 -10.02 2.49 8.55
C ASN A 64 -8.50 2.63 8.55
N GLU A 65 -7.80 1.77 7.81
CA GLU A 65 -6.33 1.74 7.77
C GLU A 65 -5.78 2.37 6.48
N GLY A 66 -4.68 3.10 6.58
CA GLY A 66 -3.99 3.68 5.41
C GLY A 66 -3.25 2.66 4.56
N CYS A 67 -3.19 2.91 3.25
CA CYS A 67 -2.55 2.01 2.31
C CYS A 67 -1.04 1.86 2.52
N ILE A 68 -0.35 2.87 3.05
CA ILE A 68 1.08 2.76 3.40
C ILE A 68 1.30 1.70 4.48
N GLY A 69 0.39 1.65 5.46
CA GLY A 69 0.39 0.64 6.53
C GLY A 69 0.19 -0.75 5.95
N LYS A 70 -0.90 -0.95 5.20
CA LYS A 70 -1.23 -2.25 4.57
C LYS A 70 -0.15 -2.75 3.63
N VAL A 71 0.44 -1.91 2.77
CA VAL A 71 1.56 -2.32 1.90
C VAL A 71 2.79 -2.71 2.72
N THR A 72 3.09 -1.98 3.79
CA THR A 72 4.23 -2.31 4.66
C THR A 72 4.02 -3.65 5.38
N GLU A 73 2.80 -3.92 5.84
CA GLU A 73 2.42 -5.19 6.45
C GLU A 73 2.51 -6.34 5.45
N LEU A 74 1.91 -6.18 4.26
CA LEU A 74 1.94 -7.15 3.18
C LEU A 74 3.38 -7.50 2.79
N THR A 75 4.23 -6.48 2.62
CA THR A 75 5.64 -6.66 2.28
C THR A 75 6.39 -7.43 3.39
N ARG A 76 6.10 -7.13 4.66
CA ARG A 76 6.70 -7.85 5.79
C ARG A 76 6.27 -9.31 5.81
N LYS A 77 4.97 -9.58 5.63
CA LYS A 77 4.41 -10.93 5.64
C LYS A 77 5.00 -11.80 4.53
N HIS A 78 5.06 -11.29 3.30
CA HIS A 78 5.66 -12.01 2.17
C HIS A 78 7.17 -12.20 2.34
N LEU A 79 7.90 -11.20 2.84
CA LEU A 79 9.33 -11.34 3.09
C LEU A 79 9.61 -12.47 4.10
N ASN A 80 8.84 -12.52 5.20
CA ASN A 80 8.98 -13.57 6.21
C ASN A 80 8.67 -14.95 5.63
N ALA A 81 7.58 -15.08 4.87
CA ALA A 81 7.19 -16.34 4.24
C ALA A 81 8.28 -16.85 3.27
N THR A 82 8.82 -15.97 2.43
CA THR A 82 9.90 -16.32 1.49
C THR A 82 11.16 -16.76 2.23
N ILE A 83 11.55 -16.04 3.28
CA ILE A 83 12.74 -16.39 4.09
C ILE A 83 12.56 -17.79 4.71
N VAL A 84 11.42 -18.05 5.35
CA VAL A 84 11.10 -19.36 5.95
C VAL A 84 11.14 -20.47 4.89
N THR A 85 10.54 -20.23 3.73
CA THR A 85 10.49 -21.20 2.62
C THR A 85 11.90 -21.54 2.12
N VAL A 86 12.74 -20.52 1.89
CA VAL A 86 14.13 -20.73 1.46
C VAL A 86 14.94 -21.49 2.51
N PHE A 87 14.76 -21.19 3.80
CA PHE A 87 15.44 -21.92 4.87
C PHE A 87 15.03 -23.40 4.93
N ILE A 88 13.74 -23.70 4.77
CA ILE A 88 13.26 -25.09 4.71
C ILE A 88 13.89 -25.84 3.54
N PHE A 89 13.89 -25.26 2.34
CA PHE A 89 14.49 -25.89 1.16
C PHE A 89 16.01 -26.00 1.22
N ALA A 90 16.70 -25.15 1.98
CA ALA A 90 18.15 -25.24 2.17
C ALA A 90 18.56 -26.28 3.23
N LEU A 91 17.64 -26.70 4.10
CA LEU A 91 17.86 -27.70 5.15
C LEU A 91 17.37 -29.11 4.75
N LEU A 92 16.59 -29.21 3.67
CA LEU A 92 16.22 -30.47 3.00
C LEU A 92 17.29 -30.89 2.00
#